data_AF-X1GJ75-F1
#
_entry.id   AF-X1GJ75-F1
#
_cell.length_a   1.000
_cell.length_b   1.000
_cell.length_c   1.000
_cell.angle_alpha   90.00
_cell.angle_beta   90.00
_cell.angle_gamma   90.00
#
_symmetry.space_group_name_H-M   'P 1'
#
loop_
_entity.id
_entity.type
_entity.pdbx_description
1 polymer ?
#
loop_
_entity_poly.entity_id
_entity_poly.type
_entity_poly.pdbx_seq_one_letter_code
_entity_poly.pdbx_strand_id
1 'polypeptide(L)'
;FNGQDSAYTDFERRVYDDEIILTRKVLNTTVFQAEFPSPSFSSRSYPNPFDTSITIEFILKETGHVMVSVYDASGRLICVLGEETYSGGSHSVAWNGKDDQYNPVSPGFYFYHI
;
A
#
# COMPACT_ATOMS: atom_id res chain seq x y z
N PHE A 1 0.58 -46.01 -23.94
CA PHE A 1 -0.44 -45.30 -24.76
C PHE A 1 -1.71 -45.19 -23.95
N ASN A 2 -2.20 -43.95 -23.82
CA ASN A 2 -3.58 -43.49 -23.50
C ASN A 2 -4.25 -44.09 -22.24
N GLY A 3 -4.85 -43.34 -21.33
CA GLY A 3 -5.40 -41.98 -21.35
C GLY A 3 -6.68 -41.97 -20.49
N GLN A 4 -7.05 -40.79 -20.00
CA GLN A 4 -8.38 -40.37 -19.52
C GLN A 4 -8.92 -41.00 -18.21
N ASP A 5 -8.96 -40.18 -17.15
CA ASP A 5 -10.08 -39.31 -16.71
C ASP A 5 -11.07 -40.08 -15.84
N SER A 6 -11.16 -39.69 -14.58
CA SER A 6 -12.38 -39.81 -13.79
C SER A 6 -12.43 -38.67 -12.78
N ALA A 7 -13.55 -37.96 -12.85
CA ALA A 7 -13.88 -36.70 -12.23
C ALA A 7 -14.40 -36.87 -10.80
N TYR A 8 -14.80 -35.72 -10.21
CA TYR A 8 -15.67 -35.55 -9.01
C TYR A 8 -14.96 -35.77 -7.65
N THR A 9 -15.11 -34.96 -6.59
CA THR A 9 -16.11 -33.96 -6.17
C THR A 9 -15.52 -33.11 -5.01
N ASP A 10 -16.11 -31.93 -4.81
CA ASP A 10 -16.26 -31.16 -3.57
C ASP A 10 -15.07 -30.43 -2.92
N PHE A 11 -15.32 -29.13 -2.73
CA PHE A 11 -14.57 -28.18 -1.92
C PHE A 11 -14.90 -28.37 -0.44
N GLU A 12 -13.92 -28.22 0.46
CA GLU A 12 -14.17 -27.46 1.70
C GLU A 12 -12.90 -26.74 2.21
N ARG A 13 -13.16 -25.49 2.65
CA ARG A 13 -12.46 -24.63 3.62
C ARG A 13 -10.94 -24.46 3.51
N ARG A 14 -10.55 -23.25 3.10
CA ARG A 14 -9.26 -22.65 3.45
C ARG A 14 -9.40 -21.80 4.70
N VAL A 15 -8.86 -22.28 5.81
CA VAL A 15 -8.26 -21.42 6.83
C VAL A 15 -6.83 -21.17 6.34
N TYR A 16 -6.42 -19.92 6.23
CA TYR A 16 -5.01 -19.59 6.00
C TYR A 16 -4.47 -18.91 7.25
N ASP A 17 -3.93 -19.73 8.15
CA ASP A 17 -2.70 -19.41 8.87
C ASP A 17 -1.61 -20.27 8.21
N ASP A 18 -0.51 -19.65 7.80
CA ASP A 18 0.77 -20.25 7.39
C ASP A 18 0.74 -21.68 6.81
N GLU A 19 0.67 -21.87 5.48
CA GLU A 19 1.12 -23.15 4.92
C GLU A 19 1.55 -23.17 3.44
N ILE A 20 2.49 -24.10 3.21
CA ILE A 20 3.17 -24.52 1.97
C ILE A 20 2.19 -24.77 0.82
N ILE A 21 2.47 -24.24 -0.37
CA ILE A 21 1.66 -24.52 -1.57
C ILE A 21 2.40 -25.49 -2.51
N LEU A 22 1.92 -26.72 -2.56
CA LEU A 22 2.23 -27.71 -3.58
C LEU A 22 1.63 -27.28 -4.93
N THR A 23 2.46 -26.98 -5.92
CA THR A 23 2.00 -26.55 -7.24
C THR A 23 1.53 -27.73 -8.09
N ARG A 24 0.21 -27.88 -8.24
CA ARG A 24 -0.39 -28.70 -9.31
C ARG A 24 -0.40 -27.92 -10.61
N LYS A 25 0.22 -28.50 -11.65
CA LYS A 25 0.23 -28.00 -13.03
C LYS A 25 -1.20 -27.95 -13.58
N VAL A 26 -1.75 -26.76 -13.80
CA VAL A 26 -3.02 -26.62 -14.53
C VAL A 26 -2.71 -26.33 -15.99
N LEU A 27 -3.09 -27.28 -16.84
CA LEU A 27 -3.06 -27.20 -18.30
C LEU A 27 -4.09 -26.17 -18.78
N ASN A 28 -3.65 -25.32 -19.70
CA ASN A 28 -4.46 -24.51 -20.62
C ASN A 28 -5.73 -23.90 -20.02
N THR A 29 -5.56 -22.79 -19.31
CA THR A 29 -6.66 -21.85 -19.08
C THR A 29 -6.34 -20.60 -19.87
N THR A 30 -7.21 -20.28 -20.84
CA THR A 30 -7.29 -18.93 -21.41
C THR A 30 -7.37 -17.97 -20.25
N VAL A 31 -6.30 -17.22 -20.01
CA VAL A 31 -6.27 -16.20 -18.97
C VAL A 31 -7.21 -15.10 -19.42
N PHE A 32 -8.45 -15.12 -18.93
CA PHE A 32 -9.21 -13.89 -18.80
C PHE A 32 -8.43 -13.08 -17.77
N GLN A 33 -7.58 -12.19 -18.27
CA GLN A 33 -6.95 -11.17 -17.45
C GLN A 33 -8.09 -10.29 -16.96
N ALA A 34 -8.67 -10.66 -15.82
CA ALA A 34 -9.42 -9.71 -15.02
C ALA A 34 -8.45 -8.54 -14.82
N GLU A 35 -8.76 -7.40 -15.43
CA GLU A 35 -8.15 -6.15 -15.03
C GLU A 35 -8.61 -5.92 -13.59
N PHE A 36 -7.87 -6.48 -12.64
CA PHE A 36 -7.97 -6.03 -11.26
C PHE A 36 -7.72 -4.52 -11.35
N PRO A 37 -8.63 -3.67 -10.86
CA PRO A 37 -8.36 -2.24 -10.81
C PRO A 37 -7.04 -2.10 -10.08
N SER A 38 -6.00 -1.73 -10.84
CA SER A 38 -4.69 -1.41 -10.30
C SER A 38 -4.94 -0.40 -9.18
N PRO A 39 -4.26 -0.52 -8.02
CA PRO A 39 -4.52 0.35 -6.89
C PRO A 39 -4.60 1.79 -7.40
N SER A 40 -5.71 2.46 -7.08
CA SER A 40 -6.05 3.81 -7.54
C SER A 40 -5.10 4.89 -7.02
N PHE A 41 -4.01 4.46 -6.39
CA PHE A 41 -3.13 5.23 -5.55
C PHE A 41 -1.70 4.69 -5.64
N SER A 42 -0.73 5.58 -5.82
CA SER A 42 0.70 5.28 -5.70
C SER A 42 1.37 6.38 -4.91
N SER A 43 2.23 6.03 -3.96
CA SER A 43 3.01 7.00 -3.18
C SER A 43 4.51 6.68 -3.17
N ARG A 44 5.32 7.72 -2.98
CA ARG A 44 6.78 7.65 -2.81
C ARG A 44 7.23 8.69 -1.81
N SER A 45 8.31 8.42 -1.09
CA SER A 45 8.90 9.38 -0.16
C SER A 45 10.38 9.58 -0.47
N TYR A 46 10.84 10.83 -0.62
CA TYR A 46 12.25 11.13 -0.89
C TYR A 46 12.69 12.49 -0.33
N PRO A 47 13.97 12.66 0.02
CA PRO A 47 14.94 11.58 0.21
C PRO A 47 14.54 10.70 1.40
N ASN A 48 14.79 9.40 1.33
CA ASN A 48 14.66 8.49 2.48
C ASN A 48 15.92 7.61 2.54
N PRO A 49 16.80 7.76 3.55
CA PRO A 49 16.71 8.66 4.72
C PRO A 49 16.80 10.16 4.39
N PHE A 50 16.38 11.05 5.31
CA PHE A 50 16.43 12.51 5.14
C PHE A 50 17.18 13.22 6.28
N ASP A 51 17.80 14.36 5.96
CA ASP A 51 18.49 15.21 6.94
C ASP A 51 17.59 16.32 7.52
N THR A 52 16.89 17.06 6.65
CA THR A 52 16.08 18.24 7.04
C THR A 52 14.60 18.04 6.77
N SER A 53 14.26 17.46 5.62
CA SER A 53 12.88 17.22 5.23
C SER A 53 12.76 16.05 4.27
N ILE A 54 11.60 15.42 4.29
CA ILE A 54 11.19 14.41 3.32
C ILE A 54 9.95 14.91 2.57
N THR A 55 9.92 14.68 1.26
CA THR A 55 8.76 14.90 0.41
C THR A 55 8.03 13.58 0.24
N ILE A 56 6.73 13.59 0.49
CA ILE A 56 5.83 12.48 0.23
C ILE A 56 5.02 12.85 -1.01
N GLU A 57 5.27 12.15 -2.10
CA GLU A 57 4.50 12.25 -3.35
C GLU A 57 3.42 11.18 -3.39
N PHE A 58 2.26 11.54 -3.93
CA PHE A 58 1.20 10.60 -4.23
C PHE A 58 0.44 10.98 -5.50
N ILE A 59 -0.15 9.97 -6.15
CA ILE A 59 -0.94 10.16 -7.38
C ILE A 59 -2.36 9.66 -7.12
N LEU A 60 -3.34 10.49 -7.44
CA LEU A 60 -4.76 10.17 -7.42
C LEU A 60 -5.28 9.99 -8.85
N LYS A 61 -6.02 8.92 -9.11
CA LYS A 61 -6.70 8.74 -10.41
C LYS A 61 -7.84 9.75 -10.62
N GLU A 62 -8.50 10.14 -9.54
CA GLU A 62 -9.66 11.05 -9.54
C GLU A 62 -9.64 11.94 -8.30
N THR A 63 -10.50 12.96 -8.27
CA THR A 63 -10.62 13.87 -7.14
C THR A 63 -11.05 13.12 -5.89
N GLY A 64 -10.38 13.35 -4.76
CA GLY A 64 -10.68 12.68 -3.49
C GLY A 64 -10.23 13.48 -2.27
N HIS A 65 -10.85 13.19 -1.12
CA HIS A 65 -10.43 13.71 0.17
C HIS A 65 -9.28 12.86 0.71
N VAL A 66 -8.16 13.49 1.05
CA VAL A 66 -6.93 12.83 1.48
C VAL A 66 -6.42 13.44 2.77
N MET A 67 -6.02 12.58 3.71
CA MET A 67 -5.36 12.98 4.94
C MET A 67 -3.97 12.33 5.00
N VAL A 68 -2.92 13.15 5.06
CA VAL A 68 -1.56 12.65 5.20
C VAL A 68 -1.12 12.76 6.65
N SER A 69 -0.91 11.62 7.31
CA SER A 69 -0.53 11.53 8.73
C SER A 69 0.84 10.88 8.89
N VAL A 70 1.60 11.31 9.90
CA VAL A 70 2.91 10.75 10.26
C VAL A 70 2.84 10.13 11.65
N TYR A 71 3.41 8.94 11.81
CA TYR A 71 3.43 8.14 13.03
C TYR A 71 4.85 7.72 13.39
N ASP A 72 5.15 7.60 14.68
CA ASP A 72 6.39 6.96 15.13
C ASP A 72 6.29 5.42 15.08
N ALA A 73 7.40 4.75 15.39
CA ALA A 73 7.50 3.29 15.36
C ALA A 73 6.55 2.56 16.32
N SER A 74 5.98 3.24 17.31
CA SER A 74 4.98 2.68 18.23
C SER A 74 3.54 2.83 17.70
N GLY A 75 3.35 3.50 16.57
CA GLY A 75 2.05 3.83 16.00
C GLY A 75 1.42 5.09 16.63
N ARG A 76 2.16 5.86 17.43
CA ARG A 76 1.67 7.14 17.95
C ARG A 76 1.68 8.18 16.83
N LEU A 77 0.56 8.88 16.67
CA LEU A 77 0.42 10.01 15.75
C LEU A 77 1.36 11.14 16.17
N ILE A 78 2.16 11.61 15.22
CA ILE A 78 3.14 12.70 15.39
C ILE A 78 2.59 14.01 14.85
N CYS A 79 2.05 13.99 13.63
CA CYS A 79 1.41 15.15 13.03
C CYS A 79 0.53 14.73 11.84
N VAL A 80 -0.39 15.63 11.46
CA VAL A 80 -1.09 15.60 10.17
C VAL A 80 -0.48 16.69 9.30
N LEU A 81 0.04 16.31 8.13
CA LEU A 81 0.68 17.24 7.19
C LEU A 81 -0.34 18.02 6.35
N GLY A 82 -1.50 17.43 6.13
CA GLY A 82 -2.61 18.02 5.41
C GLY A 82 -3.82 17.09 5.42
N GLU A 83 -5.01 17.70 5.42
CA GLU A 83 -6.30 17.04 5.29
C GLU A 83 -7.19 17.91 4.40
N GLU A 84 -7.26 17.56 3.12
CA GLU A 84 -7.97 18.36 2.13
C GLU A 84 -8.46 17.54 0.94
N THR A 85 -9.24 18.17 0.06
CA THR A 85 -9.67 17.56 -1.20
C THR A 85 -8.66 17.88 -2.30
N TYR A 86 -8.06 16.85 -2.87
CA TYR A 86 -7.14 16.95 -4.00
C TYR A 86 -7.84 16.54 -5.30
N SER A 87 -7.54 17.22 -6.40
CA SER A 87 -7.97 16.79 -7.73
C SER A 87 -7.25 15.52 -8.18
N GLY A 88 -7.73 14.83 -9.22
CA GLY A 88 -6.93 13.79 -9.87
C GLY A 88 -5.59 14.35 -10.37
N GLY A 89 -4.51 13.58 -10.25
CA GLY A 89 -3.15 13.98 -10.62
C GLY A 89 -2.10 13.69 -9.55
N SER A 90 -0.90 14.24 -9.77
CA SER A 90 0.24 14.12 -8.84
C SER A 90 0.22 15.25 -7.82
N HIS A 91 0.46 14.89 -6.56
CA HIS A 91 0.52 15.80 -5.42
C HIS A 91 1.72 15.50 -4.56
N SER A 92 2.14 16.47 -3.76
CA SER A 92 3.23 16.31 -2.81
C SER A 92 3.01 17.10 -1.54
N VAL A 93 3.44 16.53 -0.42
CA VAL A 93 3.49 17.19 0.88
C VAL A 93 4.86 16.99 1.50
N ALA A 94 5.36 18.00 2.23
CA ALA A 94 6.67 17.94 2.86
C ALA A 94 6.54 17.81 4.38
N TRP A 95 7.38 16.97 4.97
CA TRP A 95 7.56 16.87 6.41
C TRP A 95 8.99 17.24 6.78
N ASN A 96 9.15 18.09 7.80
CA ASN A 96 10.44 18.63 8.24
C ASN A 96 10.93 18.01 9.56
N GLY A 97 10.42 16.82 9.93
CA GLY A 97 10.81 16.16 11.17
C GLY A 97 10.28 16.86 12.43
N LYS A 98 9.11 17.50 12.35
CA LYS A 98 8.46 18.16 13.49
C LYS A 98 7.09 17.59 13.78
N ASP A 99 6.67 17.64 15.03
CA ASP A 99 5.30 17.35 15.45
C ASP A 99 4.34 18.52 15.14
N ASP A 100 3.06 18.34 15.48
CA ASP A 100 2.00 19.33 15.33
C ASP A 100 2.23 20.62 16.15
N GLN A 101 3.10 20.58 17.15
CA GLN A 101 3.49 21.71 18.00
C GLN A 101 4.78 22.37 17.51
N TYR A 102 5.26 22.02 16.31
CA TYR A 102 6.50 22.50 15.69
C TYR A 102 7.79 22.13 16.43
N ASN A 103 7.74 21.16 17.33
CA ASN A 103 8.92 20.67 18.02
C ASN A 103 9.62 19.61 17.15
N PRO A 104 10.96 19.60 17.08
CA PRO A 104 11.70 18.52 16.43
C PRO A 104 11.43 17.18 17.10
N VAL A 105 11.17 16.15 16.29
CA VAL A 105 11.06 14.78 16.81
C VAL A 105 12.42 14.10 16.86
N SER A 106 12.51 13.05 17.68
CA SER A 106 13.76 12.29 17.82
C SER A 106 14.12 11.56 16.52
N PRO A 107 15.42 11.38 16.19
CA PRO A 107 15.81 10.53 15.08
C PRO A 107 15.25 9.11 15.23
N GLY A 108 14.74 8.52 14.15
CA GLY A 108 14.14 7.20 14.20
C GLY A 108 13.34 6.85 12.95
N PHE A 109 12.65 5.71 13.01
CA PHE A 109 11.73 5.28 11.97
C PHE A 109 10.36 5.91 12.18
N TYR A 110 9.81 6.41 11.08
CA TYR A 110 8.49 6.99 11.01
C TYR A 110 7.73 6.39 9.84
N PHE A 111 6.43 6.24 10.03
CA PHE A 111 5.51 5.77 9.01
C PHE A 111 4.62 6.94 8.59
N TYR A 112 4.26 7.00 7.32
CA TYR A 112 3.21 7.89 6.85
C TYR A 112 2.04 7.08 6.32
N HIS A 113 0.84 7.63 6.44
CA HIS A 113 -0.40 7.06 5.93
C HIS A 113 -1.12 8.11 5.09
N ILE A 114 -1.75 7.68 4.00
CA ILE A 114 -2.49 8.50 3.04
C ILE A 114 -3.81 7.80 2.73
#